data_AF-A0A7X5BQ47-F1
#
_entry.id   AF-A0A7X5BQ47-F1
#
_cell.length_a   1.000
_cell.length_b   1.000
_cell.length_c   1.000
_cell.angle_alpha   90.00
_cell.angle_beta   90.00
_cell.angle_gamma   90.00
#
_symmetry.space_group_name_H-M   'P 1'
#
loop_
_entity.id
_entity.type
_entity.pdbx_description
1 polymer ?
#
loop_
_entity_poly.entity_id
_entity_poly.type
_entity_poly.pdbx_seq_one_letter_code
_entity_poly.pdbx_strand_id
1 'polypeptide(L)' 'MLNHNVFIALLHFPAMDREGRTIITSFTTMDLHDIARPARAYEINTFYIVQPVDAQRAVIKK' A
#
# COMPACT_ATOMS: atom_id res chain seq x y z
N MET A 1 19.80 6.39 8.65
CA MET A 1 20.30 5.20 7.93
C MET A 1 19.11 4.33 7.58
N LEU A 2 18.95 3.87 6.34
CA LEU A 2 17.82 2.98 6.03
C LEU A 2 17.88 1.68 6.85
N ASN A 3 16.78 1.32 7.49
CA ASN A 3 16.63 0.05 8.18
C ASN A 3 16.37 -1.04 7.13
N HIS A 4 17.43 -1.69 6.69
CA HIS A 4 17.38 -2.68 5.61
C HIS A 4 16.54 -3.93 5.93
N ASN A 5 16.19 -4.16 7.20
CA ASN A 5 15.49 -5.36 7.65
C ASN A 5 13.96 -5.17 7.77
N VAL A 6 13.45 -3.96 7.52
CA VAL A 6 12.02 -3.66 7.69
C VAL A 6 11.41 -3.17 6.37
N PHE A 7 10.27 -3.79 6.04
CA PHE A 7 9.49 -3.56 4.83
C PHE A 7 8.01 -3.46 5.18
N ILE A 8 7.24 -2.72 4.39
CA ILE A 8 5.80 -2.57 4.60
C ILE A 8 5.08 -2.81 3.27
N ALA A 9 3.91 -3.43 3.30
CA ALA A 9 3.04 -3.60 2.14
C ALA A 9 1.61 -3.13 2.46
N LEU A 10 1.05 -2.30 1.59
CA LEU A 10 -0.38 -1.96 1.59
C LEU A 10 -1.11 -2.92 0.63
N LEU A 11 -1.95 -3.79 1.21
CA LEU A 11 -2.71 -4.78 0.46
C LEU A 11 -4.08 -4.22 0.07
N HIS A 12 -4.30 -4.02 -1.23
CA HIS A 12 -5.63 -3.85 -1.79
C HIS A 12 -6.27 -5.16 -2.23
N PHE A 13 -5.51 -6.25 -2.24
CA PHE A 13 -6.00 -7.61 -2.38
C PHE A 13 -4.99 -8.61 -1.80
N PRO A 14 -5.43 -9.68 -1.12
CA PRO A 14 -6.81 -9.91 -0.68
C PRO A 14 -7.17 -8.99 0.50
N ALA A 15 -8.34 -8.36 0.45
CA ALA A 15 -8.94 -7.62 1.56
C ALA A 15 -10.28 -8.27 1.96
N MET A 16 -10.78 -7.97 3.15
CA MET A 16 -12.03 -8.55 3.67
C MET A 16 -13.09 -7.47 3.82
N ASP A 17 -14.30 -7.74 3.31
CA ASP A 17 -15.45 -6.85 3.55
C ASP A 17 -16.13 -7.12 4.91
N ARG A 18 -17.22 -6.41 5.19
CA ARG A 18 -17.94 -6.51 6.48
C ARG A 18 -18.60 -7.86 6.68
N GLU A 19 -18.87 -8.56 5.59
CA GLU A 19 -19.50 -9.87 5.52
C GLU A 19 -18.47 -11.01 5.51
N GLY A 20 -17.17 -10.68 5.62
CA GLY A 20 -16.09 -11.68 5.65
C GLY A 20 -15.67 -12.18 4.27
N ARG A 21 -16.13 -11.57 3.18
CA ARG A 21 -15.80 -11.99 1.81
C ARG A 21 -14.49 -11.36 1.37
N THR A 22 -13.71 -12.12 0.60
CA THR A 22 -12.50 -11.60 -0.02
C THR A 22 -12.84 -10.66 -1.18
N ILE A 23 -12.33 -9.44 -1.13
CA ILE A 23 -12.57 -8.37 -2.09
C ILE A 23 -11.26 -7.70 -2.52
N ILE A 24 -11.34 -6.97 -3.62
CA ILE A 24 -10.33 -5.99 -4.04
C ILE A 24 -10.80 -4.62 -3.56
N THR A 25 -9.93 -3.85 -2.90
CA THR A 25 -10.23 -2.47 -2.51
C THR A 25 -9.60 -1.47 -3.49
N SER A 26 -10.23 -0.30 -3.61
CA SER A 26 -9.66 0.83 -4.36
C SER A 26 -8.54 1.47 -3.55
N PHE A 27 -7.54 1.98 -4.26
CA PHE A 27 -6.49 2.81 -3.66
C PHE A 27 -6.88 4.28 -3.73
N THR A 28 -6.54 5.05 -2.70
CA THR A 28 -6.61 6.51 -2.74
C THR A 28 -5.21 7.11 -2.69
N THR A 29 -5.02 8.29 -3.30
CA THR A 29 -3.75 9.03 -3.18
C THR A 29 -3.44 9.43 -1.74
N MET A 30 -4.47 9.55 -0.88
CA MET A 30 -4.29 9.84 0.55
C MET A 30 -3.58 8.69 1.27
N ASP A 31 -3.96 7.43 0.98
CA ASP A 31 -3.32 6.24 1.57
C ASP A 31 -1.80 6.21 1.26
N LEU A 32 -1.41 6.66 0.06
CA LEU A 32 0.00 6.79 -0.33
C LEU A 32 0.76 7.69 0.63
N HIS A 33 0.26 8.91 0.82
CA HIS A 33 0.93 9.94 1.59
C HIS A 33 0.92 9.63 3.09
N ASP A 34 -0.14 9.00 3.58
CA ASP A 34 -0.29 8.68 4.99
C ASP A 34 0.65 7.56 5.45
N ILE A 35 1.00 6.62 4.56
CA ILE A 35 1.95 5.54 4.87
C ILE A 35 3.38 5.91 4.44
N ALA A 36 3.57 6.62 3.33
CA ALA A 36 4.91 7.01 2.87
C ALA A 36 5.60 7.96 3.86
N ARG A 37 4.87 8.87 4.51
CA ARG A 37 5.42 9.79 5.52
C ARG A 37 6.06 9.08 6.70
N PRO A 38 5.35 8.20 7.45
CA PRO A 38 5.97 7.44 8.53
C PRO A 38 7.01 6.45 8.00
N ALA A 39 6.82 5.82 6.84
CA ALA A 39 7.85 4.96 6.26
C ALA A 39 9.18 5.70 6.07
N ARG A 40 9.13 6.98 5.65
CA ARG A 40 10.32 7.83 5.54
C ARG A 40 10.89 8.25 6.90
N ALA A 41 10.02 8.54 7.88
CA ALA A 41 10.42 8.97 9.23
C ALA A 41 11.13 7.86 10.01
N TYR A 42 10.68 6.61 9.85
CA TYR A 42 11.28 5.42 10.46
C TYR A 42 12.35 4.74 9.59
N GLU A 43 12.71 5.38 8.47
CA GLU A 43 13.74 4.89 7.55
C GLU A 43 13.48 3.45 7.06
N ILE A 44 12.22 3.11 6.82
CA ILE A 44 11.79 1.81 6.28
C ILE A 44 12.43 1.59 4.90
N ASN A 45 12.91 0.37 4.63
CA ASN A 45 13.61 0.04 3.40
C ASN A 45 12.71 0.23 2.16
N THR A 46 11.56 -0.44 2.15
CA THR A 46 10.63 -0.34 1.00
C THR A 46 9.19 -0.38 1.46
N PHE A 47 8.38 0.45 0.80
CA PHE A 47 6.92 0.47 0.89
C PHE A 47 6.32 -0.06 -0.41
N TYR A 48 5.68 -1.22 -0.34
CA TYR A 48 5.01 -1.87 -1.47
C TYR A 48 3.51 -1.57 -1.48
N ILE A 49 2.93 -1.46 -2.67
CA ILE A 49 1.48 -1.35 -2.86
C ILE A 49 1.05 -2.54 -3.72
N VAL A 50 0.20 -3.40 -3.17
CA VAL A 50 -0.30 -4.61 -3.83
C VAL A 50 -1.71 -4.32 -4.34
N GLN A 51 -1.81 -4.01 -5.63
CA GLN A 51 -3.06 -3.64 -6.28
C GLN A 51 -3.20 -4.43 -7.60
N PRO A 52 -4.13 -5.40 -7.69
CA PRO A 52 -4.29 -6.22 -8.89
C PRO A 52 -4.94 -5.49 -10.06
N VAL A 53 -5.62 -4.36 -9.84
CA VAL A 53 -6.35 -3.65 -10.91
C VAL A 53 -5.43 -2.70 -11.68
N ASP A 54 -5.27 -2.93 -12.99
CA ASP A 54 -4.35 -2.14 -13.83
C ASP A 54 -4.67 -0.65 -13.89
N ALA A 55 -5.96 -0.29 -13.95
CA ALA A 55 -6.38 1.11 -13.92
C ALA A 55 -5.94 1.82 -12.62
N GLN A 56 -6.02 1.12 -11.49
CA GLN A 56 -5.53 1.64 -10.20
C GLN A 56 -4.01 1.73 -10.17
N ARG A 57 -3.29 0.75 -10.73
CA ARG A 57 -1.82 0.79 -10.86
C ARG A 57 -1.35 1.99 -11.69
N ALA A 58 -2.09 2.37 -12.72
CA ALA A 58 -1.78 3.55 -13.53
C ALA A 58 -1.89 4.85 -12.72
N VAL A 59 -2.86 4.95 -11.80
CA VAL A 59 -2.99 6.10 -10.88
C VAL A 59 -1.86 6.11 -9.85
N ILE A 60 -1.48 4.96 -9.30
CA ILE A 60 -0.41 4.84 -8.29
C ILE A 60 0.96 5.21 -8.85
N LYS A 61 1.25 4.85 -10.10
CA LYS A 61 2.56 5.06 -10.74
C LYS A 61 2.78 6.49 -11.27
N LYS A 62 1.76 7.33 -11.23
CA LYS A 62 1.79 8.69 -11.76
C LYS A 62 2.34 9.65 -10.72
#